data_AF-A0A7X9PPU9-F1
#
_entry.id   AF-A0A7X9PPU9-F1
#
_cell.length_a   1.000
_cell.length_b   1.000
_cell.length_c   1.000
_cell.angle_alpha   90.00
_cell.angle_beta   90.00
_cell.angle_gamma   90.00
#
_symmetry.space_group_name_H-M   'P 1'
#
loop_
_entity.id
_entity.type
_entity.pdbx_description
1 polymer ?
#
loop_
_entity_poly.entity_id
_entity_poly.type
_entity_poly.pdbx_seq_one_letter_code
_entity_poly.pdbx_strand_id
1 'polypeptide(L)'
;MGYEFFISKRYLKAKRKQVFVSIITFISILGIFLGVAALIIVLAVMNGFEKDLRTKILGIKSHIEVMADVNGSMRNYQEVRKIIAGVEGVVASTPFIYSQAMIRSGNSVSGVVIRGLDTKSASQVIKLGKMREGEIEYLDKIPPGILEKIPRENAHFGGIVIGKEMARNFGIFLLDTITIISPVGISTPMGMMPRMSKFIVVGIFESGFYEYDSTLVFLSLKNAQDFLQMGDTVTGIDIVVDDIYKADVIAHNIQSKLGFPFWANNWMQTNRNLFAALKLERRVMFIILSLIVLVAAFNIISALIMIVMEKNKDIAILKSMGATSFSIMKIFIYQGLVAGLIGTFLGCIAGLAVALNLQKVSLFVEKVFNFQILPGDVYYLSELPSQVNYLDVVIIVVGTMLICFFSTIYPSLRASRLDPAEALRYE
;
A
#
# COMPACT_ATOMS: atom_id res chain seq x y z
N MET A 1 -45.21 -14.23 -7.42
CA MET A 1 -44.14 -15.11 -6.89
C MET A 1 -44.54 -16.55 -7.20
N GLY A 2 -43.66 -17.33 -7.83
CA GLY A 2 -43.92 -18.75 -8.11
C GLY A 2 -44.00 -19.57 -6.82
N TYR A 3 -44.74 -20.68 -6.85
CA TYR A 3 -44.92 -21.56 -5.70
C TYR A 3 -43.59 -22.22 -5.27
N GLU A 4 -42.62 -22.32 -6.18
CA GLU A 4 -41.29 -22.87 -5.93
C GLU A 4 -40.52 -22.05 -4.89
N PHE A 5 -40.63 -20.71 -4.95
CA PHE A 5 -40.03 -19.82 -3.94
C PHE A 5 -40.74 -19.91 -2.59
N PHE A 6 -42.06 -20.11 -2.61
CA PHE A 6 -42.83 -20.32 -1.39
C PHE A 6 -42.42 -21.62 -0.67
N ILE A 7 -42.23 -22.71 -1.44
CA ILE A 7 -41.77 -24.00 -0.90
C ILE A 7 -40.33 -23.90 -0.40
N SER A 8 -39.42 -23.28 -1.16
CA SER A 8 -38.00 -23.14 -0.76
C SER A 8 -37.86 -22.39 0.57
N LYS A 9 -38.62 -21.30 0.76
CA LYS A 9 -38.63 -20.55 2.03
C LYS A 9 -39.16 -21.39 3.20
N ARG A 10 -40.11 -22.29 2.95
CA ARG A 10 -40.66 -23.19 3.98
C ARG A 10 -39.67 -24.29 4.36
N TYR A 11 -38.89 -24.79 3.41
CA TYR A 11 -37.80 -25.75 3.69
C TYR A 11 -36.65 -25.14 4.48
N LEU A 12 -36.43 -23.82 4.35
CA LEU A 12 -35.48 -23.08 5.18
C LEU A 12 -35.98 -22.79 6.61
N LYS A 13 -37.30 -22.82 6.86
CA LYS A 13 -37.90 -22.43 8.14
C LYS A 13 -38.10 -23.65 9.05
N ALA A 14 -37.41 -23.65 10.19
CA ALA A 14 -37.39 -24.76 11.14
C ALA A 14 -38.79 -25.20 11.63
N LYS A 15 -39.09 -26.49 11.53
CA LYS A 15 -40.09 -27.19 12.38
C LYS A 15 -39.35 -28.09 13.36
N ARG A 16 -39.90 -28.25 14.58
CA ARG A 16 -39.31 -29.00 15.72
C ARG A 16 -38.82 -30.43 15.41
N LYS A 17 -39.23 -31.06 14.31
CA LYS A 17 -38.76 -32.40 13.85
C LYS A 17 -37.56 -32.39 12.89
N GLN A 18 -37.03 -31.23 12.49
CA GLN A 18 -36.02 -31.08 11.41
C GLN A 18 -34.83 -30.20 11.83
N VAL A 19 -34.35 -30.36 13.07
CA VAL A 19 -33.24 -29.57 13.63
C VAL A 19 -31.94 -29.76 12.82
N PHE A 20 -31.71 -30.96 12.29
CA PHE A 20 -30.49 -31.31 11.55
C PHE A 20 -30.33 -30.49 10.25
N VAL A 21 -31.37 -30.41 9.41
CA VAL A 21 -31.45 -29.53 8.21
C VAL A 21 -31.08 -28.09 8.52
N SER A 22 -31.60 -27.56 9.63
CA SER A 22 -31.41 -26.16 10.02
C SER A 22 -29.98 -25.88 10.46
N ILE A 23 -29.32 -26.82 11.15
CA ILE A 23 -27.92 -26.68 11.58
C ILE A 23 -27.00 -26.65 10.36
N ILE A 24 -27.22 -27.55 9.40
CA ILE A 24 -26.39 -27.62 8.18
C ILE A 24 -26.53 -26.34 7.36
N THR A 25 -27.76 -25.87 7.16
CA THR A 25 -28.01 -24.61 6.46
C THR A 25 -27.31 -23.44 7.16
N PHE A 26 -27.37 -23.40 8.49
CA PHE A 26 -26.67 -22.39 9.29
C PHE A 26 -25.15 -22.47 9.11
N ILE A 27 -24.55 -23.66 9.16
CA ILE A 27 -23.11 -23.87 8.95
C ILE A 27 -22.69 -23.42 7.54
N SER A 28 -23.48 -23.71 6.51
CA SER A 28 -23.17 -23.25 5.14
C SER A 28 -23.27 -21.74 5.01
N ILE A 29 -24.33 -21.12 5.56
CA ILE A 29 -24.46 -19.65 5.59
C ILE A 29 -23.28 -19.02 6.33
N LEU A 30 -22.88 -19.60 7.46
CA LEU A 30 -21.75 -19.14 8.27
C LEU A 30 -20.42 -19.27 7.53
N GLY A 31 -20.23 -20.36 6.77
CA GLY A 31 -19.05 -20.54 5.91
C GLY A 31 -18.94 -19.48 4.81
N ILE A 32 -20.06 -19.18 4.12
CA ILE A 32 -20.11 -18.12 3.11
C ILE A 32 -19.87 -16.75 3.74
N PHE A 33 -20.52 -16.50 4.89
CA PHE A 33 -20.37 -15.28 5.68
C PHE A 33 -18.90 -15.02 6.04
N LEU A 34 -18.22 -16.01 6.62
CA LEU A 34 -16.81 -15.89 7.01
C LEU A 34 -15.91 -15.72 5.79
N GLY A 35 -16.16 -16.47 4.71
CA GLY A 35 -15.39 -16.37 3.47
C GLY A 35 -15.46 -14.97 2.86
N VAL A 36 -16.67 -14.43 2.68
CA VAL A 36 -16.89 -13.09 2.12
C VAL A 36 -16.32 -12.00 3.02
N ALA A 37 -16.52 -12.09 4.35
CA ALA A 37 -15.96 -11.13 5.28
C ALA A 37 -14.42 -11.11 5.24
N ALA A 38 -13.79 -12.30 5.27
CA ALA A 38 -12.34 -12.43 5.21
C ALA A 38 -11.76 -11.88 3.89
N LEU A 39 -12.40 -12.18 2.76
CA LEU A 39 -12.00 -11.65 1.44
C LEU A 39 -11.97 -10.13 1.41
N ILE A 40 -13.02 -9.48 1.91
CA ILE A 40 -13.12 -8.02 1.94
C ILE A 40 -12.05 -7.42 2.86
N ILE A 41 -11.89 -7.96 4.07
CA ILE A 41 -10.92 -7.46 5.05
C ILE A 41 -9.50 -7.57 4.50
N VAL A 42 -9.13 -8.74 3.98
CA VAL A 42 -7.78 -9.00 3.47
C VAL A 42 -7.45 -8.09 2.28
N LEU A 43 -8.36 -7.95 1.32
CA LEU A 43 -8.12 -7.04 0.17
C LEU A 43 -8.07 -5.58 0.60
N ALA A 44 -8.89 -5.16 1.58
CA ALA A 44 -8.85 -3.80 2.09
C ALA A 44 -7.52 -3.47 2.78
N VAL A 45 -6.99 -4.39 3.58
CA VAL A 45 -5.65 -4.26 4.20
C VAL A 45 -4.58 -4.18 3.13
N MET A 46 -4.61 -5.07 2.14
CA MET A 46 -3.61 -5.08 1.06
C MET A 46 -3.62 -3.78 0.26
N ASN A 47 -4.81 -3.29 -0.12
CA ASN A 47 -4.94 -2.01 -0.82
C ASN A 47 -4.45 -0.83 0.04
N GLY A 48 -4.76 -0.86 1.35
CA GLY A 48 -4.27 0.13 2.30
C GLY A 48 -2.75 0.15 2.37
N PHE A 49 -2.14 -1.02 2.53
CA PHE A 49 -0.69 -1.19 2.61
C PHE A 49 0.02 -0.75 1.32
N GLU A 50 -0.48 -1.18 0.16
CA GLU A 50 0.05 -0.75 -1.14
C GLU A 50 -0.01 0.78 -1.28
N LYS A 51 -1.14 1.40 -0.89
CA LYS A 51 -1.28 2.86 -0.93
C LYS A 51 -0.34 3.55 0.05
N ASP A 52 -0.21 3.05 1.28
CA ASP A 52 0.67 3.65 2.29
C ASP A 52 2.14 3.58 1.84
N LEU A 53 2.61 2.40 1.44
CA LEU A 53 3.95 2.21 0.89
C LEU A 53 4.19 3.13 -0.31
N ARG A 54 3.25 3.17 -1.26
CA ARG A 54 3.35 4.05 -2.43
C ARG A 54 3.43 5.51 -2.02
N THR A 55 2.59 5.96 -1.08
CA THR A 55 2.54 7.35 -0.63
C THR A 55 3.83 7.73 0.08
N LYS A 56 4.40 6.84 0.89
CA LYS A 56 5.70 7.05 1.55
C LYS A 56 6.86 7.15 0.55
N ILE A 57 6.88 6.29 -0.47
CA ILE A 57 7.89 6.33 -1.54
C ILE A 57 7.79 7.61 -2.38
N LEU A 58 6.56 7.99 -2.78
CA LEU A 58 6.29 9.19 -3.58
C LEU A 58 6.40 10.49 -2.78
N GLY A 59 6.22 10.44 -1.46
CA GLY A 59 6.27 11.64 -0.62
C GLY A 59 7.66 12.27 -0.61
N ILE A 60 8.70 11.44 -0.61
CA ILE A 60 10.09 11.89 -0.38
C ILE A 60 10.89 11.99 -1.69
N LYS A 61 10.44 11.34 -2.77
CA LYS A 61 11.11 11.37 -4.09
C LYS A 61 10.28 12.10 -5.13
N SER A 62 10.95 12.63 -6.14
CA SER A 62 10.30 13.17 -7.33
C SER A 62 9.65 12.06 -8.16
N HIS A 63 8.71 12.43 -9.04
CA HIS A 63 8.05 11.46 -9.91
C HIS A 63 9.01 10.97 -11.01
N ILE A 64 9.89 11.85 -11.49
CA ILE A 64 10.89 11.55 -12.52
C ILE A 64 12.21 12.23 -12.11
N GLU A 65 13.31 11.50 -12.26
CA GLU A 65 14.68 11.97 -12.05
C GLU A 65 15.40 11.96 -13.40
N VAL A 66 16.01 13.10 -13.78
CA VAL A 66 16.89 13.19 -14.94
C VAL A 66 18.33 13.32 -14.45
N MET A 67 19.17 12.36 -14.84
CA MET A 67 20.60 12.33 -14.51
C MET A 67 21.44 12.42 -15.78
N ALA A 68 22.65 12.99 -15.67
CA ALA A 68 23.66 12.98 -16.72
C ALA A 68 24.63 11.79 -16.56
N ASP A 69 25.46 11.49 -17.59
CA ASP A 69 26.49 10.43 -17.69
C ASP A 69 27.20 10.03 -16.39
N VAL A 70 27.76 8.82 -16.36
CA VAL A 70 28.43 8.05 -15.28
C VAL A 70 29.32 8.87 -14.31
N ASN A 71 29.79 10.06 -14.72
CA ASN A 71 30.53 11.01 -13.87
C ASN A 71 29.64 11.98 -13.07
N GLY A 72 28.32 11.82 -13.08
CA GLY A 72 27.36 12.37 -12.11
C GLY A 72 27.27 13.89 -12.00
N SER A 73 27.75 14.65 -12.99
CA SER A 73 27.73 16.12 -12.95
C SER A 73 27.10 16.74 -14.21
N MET A 74 26.09 17.57 -14.00
CA MET A 74 25.32 18.29 -15.01
C MET A 74 25.63 19.79 -14.89
N ARG A 75 26.34 20.34 -15.88
CA ARG A 75 26.70 21.77 -15.95
C ARG A 75 25.53 22.65 -16.36
N ASN A 76 24.86 22.33 -17.48
CA ASN A 76 23.83 23.19 -18.06
C ASN A 76 22.42 22.90 -17.52
N TYR A 77 22.31 22.61 -16.22
CA TYR A 77 21.03 22.18 -15.63
C TYR A 77 19.91 23.20 -15.78
N GLN A 78 20.22 24.50 -15.86
CA GLN A 78 19.22 25.54 -16.12
C GLN A 78 18.62 25.47 -17.54
N GLU A 79 19.43 25.14 -18.55
CA GLU A 79 18.94 24.95 -19.93
C GLU A 79 18.12 23.67 -20.03
N VAL A 80 18.61 22.59 -19.41
CA VAL A 80 17.91 21.30 -19.35
C VAL A 80 16.55 21.47 -18.66
N ARG A 81 16.46 22.24 -17.56
CA ARG A 81 15.19 22.58 -16.90
C ARG A 81 14.22 23.32 -17.81
N LYS A 82 14.69 24.25 -18.64
CA LYS A 82 13.83 24.97 -19.61
C LYS A 82 13.23 24.02 -20.65
N ILE A 83 14.02 23.05 -21.14
CA ILE A 83 13.53 22.03 -22.07
C ILE A 83 12.50 21.12 -21.40
N ILE A 84 12.78 20.68 -20.17
CA ILE A 84 11.86 19.85 -19.35
C ILE A 84 10.53 20.57 -19.11
N ALA A 85 10.56 21.87 -18.79
CA ALA A 85 9.35 22.66 -18.56
C ALA A 85 8.45 22.77 -19.80
N GLY A 86 8.99 22.56 -21.00
CA GLY A 86 8.23 22.52 -22.26
C GLY A 86 7.63 21.14 -22.59
N VAL A 87 7.70 20.17 -21.70
CA VAL A 87 7.07 18.84 -21.87
C VAL A 87 5.68 18.85 -21.23
N GLU A 88 4.68 18.43 -21.99
CA GLU A 88 3.31 18.30 -21.50
C GLU A 88 3.23 17.31 -20.32
N GLY A 89 2.51 17.70 -19.27
CA GLY A 89 2.38 16.94 -18.03
C GLY A 89 3.45 17.24 -16.97
N VAL A 90 4.49 18.03 -17.29
CA VAL A 90 5.46 18.50 -16.27
C VAL A 90 4.87 19.71 -15.53
N VAL A 91 4.83 19.62 -14.20
CA VAL A 91 4.31 20.71 -13.33
C VAL A 91 5.46 21.58 -12.81
N ALA A 92 6.52 20.95 -12.31
CA ALA A 92 7.67 21.65 -11.74
C ALA A 92 8.94 20.80 -11.83
N SER A 93 10.10 21.45 -11.80
CA SER A 93 11.40 20.79 -11.74
C SER A 93 12.35 21.53 -10.80
N THR A 94 13.26 20.82 -10.14
CA THR A 94 14.29 21.39 -9.25
C THR A 94 15.61 20.66 -9.44
N PRO A 95 16.76 21.36 -9.49
CA PRO A 95 18.05 20.69 -9.49
C PRO A 95 18.32 20.08 -8.12
N PHE A 96 19.10 19.00 -8.10
CA PHE A 96 19.59 18.41 -6.86
C PHE A 96 21.03 17.91 -6.99
N ILE A 97 21.71 17.84 -5.85
CA ILE A 97 22.97 17.13 -5.70
C ILE A 97 22.74 15.93 -4.81
N TYR A 98 23.29 14.78 -5.20
CA TYR A 98 23.22 13.54 -4.44
C TYR A 98 24.63 12.99 -4.23
N SER A 99 25.05 12.84 -2.98
CA SER A 99 26.38 12.35 -2.64
C SER A 99 26.38 11.55 -1.34
N GLN A 100 27.19 10.50 -1.28
CA GLN A 100 27.40 9.72 -0.06
C GLN A 100 28.51 10.37 0.78
N ALA A 101 28.26 10.50 2.08
CA ALA A 101 29.19 11.09 3.03
C ALA A 101 29.12 10.37 4.39
N MET A 102 29.90 10.83 5.35
CA MET A 102 29.78 10.44 6.74
C MET A 102 29.47 11.66 7.60
N ILE A 103 28.61 11.48 8.60
CA ILE A 103 28.37 12.47 9.65
C ILE A 103 29.18 12.08 10.89
N ARG A 104 29.76 13.07 11.58
CA ARG A 104 30.41 12.92 12.88
C ARG A 104 29.85 13.94 13.86
N SER A 105 29.37 13.44 14.99
CA SER A 105 29.01 14.22 16.18
C SER A 105 29.70 13.60 17.40
N GLY A 106 30.58 14.36 18.06
CA GLY A 106 31.46 13.83 19.10
C GLY A 106 32.31 12.65 18.60
N ASN A 107 32.20 11.50 19.28
CA ASN A 107 32.89 10.26 18.92
C ASN A 107 32.08 9.33 18.01
N SER A 108 30.82 9.66 17.72
CA SER A 108 29.93 8.84 16.90
C SER A 108 30.07 9.21 15.42
N VAL A 109 30.13 8.19 14.56
CA VAL A 109 30.21 8.34 13.10
C VAL A 109 29.19 7.43 12.43
N SER A 110 28.48 7.91 11.41
CA SER A 110 27.65 7.09 10.52
C SER A 110 27.75 7.54 9.08
N GLY A 111 27.48 6.63 8.14
CA GLY A 111 27.21 6.98 6.75
C GLY A 111 25.91 7.76 6.63
N VAL A 112 25.91 8.76 5.76
CA VAL A 112 24.75 9.60 5.41
C VAL A 112 24.71 9.89 3.92
N VAL A 113 23.56 10.31 3.43
CA VAL A 113 23.36 10.79 2.08
C VAL A 113 23.10 12.28 2.12
N ILE A 114 23.96 13.05 1.46
CA ILE A 114 23.78 14.49 1.27
C ILE A 114 22.85 14.70 0.07
N ARG A 115 21.76 15.43 0.31
CA ARG A 115 20.88 15.95 -0.73
C ARG A 115 20.96 17.47 -0.77
N GLY A 116 21.65 18.02 -1.76
CA GLY A 116 21.70 19.45 -2.02
C GLY A 116 20.43 19.90 -2.74
N LEU A 117 19.73 20.89 -2.20
CA LEU A 117 18.43 21.35 -2.72
C LEU A 117 18.41 22.85 -2.98
N ASP A 118 17.75 23.26 -4.07
CA ASP A 118 17.40 24.66 -4.31
C ASP A 118 16.15 24.99 -3.50
N THR A 119 16.30 25.73 -2.38
CA THR A 119 15.19 26.01 -1.44
C THR A 119 13.99 26.68 -2.12
N LYS A 120 14.22 27.42 -3.21
CA LYS A 120 13.21 28.19 -3.93
C LYS A 120 12.31 27.29 -4.79
N SER A 121 12.88 26.28 -5.46
CA SER A 121 12.12 25.35 -6.30
C SER A 121 11.82 24.00 -5.66
N ALA A 122 12.56 23.61 -4.62
CA ALA A 122 12.40 22.31 -3.98
C ALA A 122 11.00 22.12 -3.37
N SER A 123 10.40 23.17 -2.80
CA SER A 123 9.06 23.11 -2.20
C SER A 123 7.95 22.75 -3.20
N GLN A 124 8.16 23.00 -4.49
CA GLN A 124 7.22 22.68 -5.56
C GLN A 124 7.35 21.23 -6.06
N VAL A 125 8.44 20.54 -5.73
CA VAL A 125 8.80 19.23 -6.28
C VAL A 125 8.93 18.15 -5.20
N ILE A 126 9.49 18.49 -4.04
CA ILE A 126 9.83 17.55 -2.96
C ILE A 126 9.01 17.91 -1.72
N LYS A 127 8.37 16.90 -1.11
CA LYS A 127 7.71 17.05 0.19
C LYS A 127 8.57 16.37 1.25
N LEU A 128 9.45 17.13 1.89
CA LEU A 128 10.39 16.62 2.92
C LEU A 128 9.73 16.07 4.20
N GLY A 129 8.40 15.89 4.22
CA GLY A 129 7.63 15.52 5.41
C GLY A 129 7.31 16.75 6.27
N LYS A 130 7.20 16.54 7.58
CA LYS A 130 6.92 17.61 8.55
C LYS A 130 8.22 18.11 9.15
N MET A 131 8.46 19.43 9.10
CA MET A 131 9.50 20.05 9.91
C MET A 131 9.04 20.03 11.37
N ARG A 132 9.81 19.35 12.24
CA ARG A 132 9.55 19.30 13.68
C ARG A 132 10.11 20.54 14.37
N GLU A 133 11.30 20.94 13.95
CA GLU A 133 12.03 22.09 14.47
C GLU A 133 12.75 22.82 13.33
N GLY A 134 12.85 24.14 13.43
CA GLY A 134 13.52 24.97 12.42
C GLY A 134 12.78 25.06 11.08
N GLU A 135 13.44 25.65 10.09
CA GLU A 135 12.88 25.92 8.76
C GLU A 135 13.90 25.59 7.67
N ILE A 136 13.42 25.06 6.54
CA ILE A 136 14.29 24.68 5.42
C ILE A 136 14.93 25.89 4.73
N GLU A 137 14.28 27.05 4.80
CA GLU A 137 14.77 28.31 4.22
C GLU A 137 16.09 28.75 4.87
N TYR A 138 16.37 28.30 6.10
CA TYR A 138 17.60 28.62 6.83
C TYR A 138 18.83 27.91 6.26
N LEU A 139 18.66 26.96 5.32
CA LEU A 139 19.75 26.33 4.59
C LEU A 139 20.53 27.33 3.71
N ASP A 140 19.83 28.31 3.12
CA ASP A 140 20.45 29.34 2.28
C ASP A 140 21.01 30.48 3.11
N LYS A 141 20.25 30.92 4.11
CA LYS A 141 20.64 32.02 4.97
C LYS A 141 20.04 31.87 6.37
N ILE A 142 20.93 31.72 7.35
CA ILE A 142 20.54 31.67 8.76
C ILE A 142 20.11 33.08 9.21
N PRO A 143 18.91 33.26 9.79
CA PRO A 143 18.45 34.55 10.29
C PRO A 143 19.37 35.15 11.37
N PRO A 144 19.51 36.48 11.44
CA PRO A 144 20.35 37.15 12.45
C PRO A 144 20.00 36.76 13.90
N GLY A 145 18.71 36.65 14.23
CA GLY A 145 18.26 36.27 15.57
C GLY A 145 18.58 34.82 15.97
N ILE A 146 18.91 33.95 15.00
CA ILE A 146 19.43 32.61 15.27
C ILE A 146 20.95 32.64 15.39
N LEU A 147 21.63 33.44 14.56
CA LEU A 147 23.08 33.64 14.63
C LEU A 147 23.54 34.18 16.00
N GLU A 148 22.73 35.00 16.66
CA GLU A 148 23.00 35.48 18.03
C GLU A 148 23.02 34.38 19.09
N LYS A 149 22.32 33.26 18.85
CA LYS A 149 22.24 32.11 19.76
C LYS A 149 23.37 31.11 19.56
N ILE A 150 24.16 31.29 18.50
CA ILE A 150 25.25 30.39 18.11
C ILE A 150 26.58 31.01 18.55
N PRO A 151 27.55 30.22 19.04
CA PRO A 151 28.89 30.72 19.30
C PRO A 151 29.45 31.46 18.08
N ARG A 152 30.04 32.65 18.27
CA ARG A 152 30.54 33.51 17.17
C ARG A 152 31.52 32.77 16.24
N GLU A 153 32.27 31.83 16.79
CA GLU A 153 33.17 30.96 16.04
C GLU A 153 32.46 30.05 15.03
N ASN A 154 31.19 29.71 15.24
CA ASN A 154 30.43 28.81 14.36
C ASN A 154 29.51 29.57 13.39
N ALA A 155 29.29 30.88 13.59
CA ALA A 155 28.34 31.69 12.84
C ALA A 155 28.62 31.82 11.33
N HIS A 156 29.78 31.35 10.86
CA HIS A 156 30.17 31.35 9.45
C HIS A 156 29.88 30.02 8.73
N PHE A 157 29.50 28.96 9.45
CA PHE A 157 29.19 27.66 8.86
C PHE A 157 27.81 27.67 8.18
N GLY A 158 27.67 26.86 7.12
CA GLY A 158 26.40 26.69 6.43
C GLY A 158 25.38 25.92 7.27
N GLY A 159 24.09 26.09 6.94
CA GLY A 159 23.01 25.32 7.55
C GLY A 159 22.92 23.89 7.00
N ILE A 160 22.54 22.95 7.85
CA ILE A 160 22.18 21.57 7.52
C ILE A 160 20.85 21.20 8.18
N VAL A 161 20.01 20.47 7.47
CA VAL A 161 18.76 19.91 8.00
C VAL A 161 18.92 18.40 8.09
N ILE A 162 18.59 17.81 9.24
CA ILE A 162 18.78 16.39 9.54
C ILE A 162 17.46 15.71 9.89
N GLY A 163 17.41 14.39 9.75
CA GLY A 163 16.23 13.62 10.12
C GLY A 163 16.10 13.44 11.64
N LYS A 164 14.87 13.27 12.11
CA LYS A 164 14.54 13.10 13.53
C LYS A 164 15.27 11.92 14.18
N GLU A 165 15.33 10.77 13.50
CA GLU A 165 15.97 9.58 14.05
C GLU A 165 17.49 9.75 14.10
N MET A 166 18.09 10.45 13.13
CA MET A 166 19.50 10.86 13.20
C MET A 166 19.77 11.77 14.39
N ALA A 167 18.93 12.80 14.59
CA ALA A 167 19.05 13.70 15.73
C ALA A 167 18.99 12.94 17.07
N ARG A 168 18.02 12.04 17.20
CA ARG A 168 17.83 11.19 18.38
C ARG A 168 19.02 10.25 18.64
N ASN A 169 19.48 9.55 17.60
CA ASN A 169 20.55 8.55 17.72
C ASN A 169 21.91 9.17 18.08
N PHE A 170 22.16 10.39 17.62
CA PHE A 170 23.42 11.11 17.87
C PHE A 170 23.32 12.13 19.01
N GLY A 171 22.14 12.31 19.62
CA GLY A 171 21.90 13.33 20.64
C GLY A 171 22.13 14.76 20.13
N ILE A 172 21.79 15.02 18.87
CA ILE A 172 21.97 16.33 18.22
C ILE A 172 20.69 17.16 18.39
N PHE A 173 20.84 18.41 18.81
CA PHE A 173 19.75 19.37 18.96
C PHE A 173 19.81 20.46 17.89
N LEU A 174 18.73 21.24 17.77
CA LEU A 174 18.72 22.42 16.91
C LEU A 174 19.84 23.39 17.33
N LEU A 175 20.52 23.95 16.34
CA LEU A 175 21.67 24.86 16.45
C LEU A 175 23.01 24.22 16.85
N ASP A 176 23.05 22.90 17.06
CA ASP A 176 24.31 22.19 17.24
C ASP A 176 25.16 22.20 15.96
N THR A 177 26.47 22.01 16.13
CA THR A 177 27.41 21.93 15.00
C THR A 177 27.84 20.49 14.77
N ILE A 178 27.68 20.01 13.54
CA ILE A 178 28.05 18.65 13.13
C ILE A 178 29.11 18.68 12.04
N THR A 179 29.96 17.65 11.97
CA THR A 179 30.96 17.53 10.91
C THR A 179 30.48 16.56 9.84
N ILE A 180 30.52 16.99 8.59
CA ILE A 180 30.30 16.12 7.43
C ILE A 180 31.64 15.82 6.78
N ILE A 181 31.85 14.55 6.43
CA ILE A 181 33.08 14.01 5.87
C ILE A 181 32.77 13.39 4.51
N SER A 182 33.33 13.93 3.43
CA SER A 182 33.24 13.33 2.09
C SER A 182 34.37 12.31 1.92
N PRO A 183 34.06 11.06 1.50
CA PRO A 183 35.08 10.06 1.17
C PRO A 183 35.83 10.41 -0.12
N VAL A 184 35.25 11.25 -0.98
CA VAL A 184 35.92 11.79 -2.18
C VAL A 184 36.80 12.96 -1.73
N GLY A 185 38.06 12.62 -1.48
CA GLY A 185 39.07 13.50 -0.91
C GLY A 185 39.85 14.31 -1.93
N ILE A 186 40.84 15.03 -1.43
CA ILE A 186 41.84 15.75 -2.24
C ILE A 186 43.07 14.84 -2.35
N SER A 187 43.63 14.70 -3.56
CA SER A 187 44.90 14.00 -3.74
C SER A 187 46.03 14.85 -3.17
N THR A 188 46.68 14.36 -2.13
CA THR A 188 47.89 14.97 -1.57
C THR A 188 49.10 14.05 -1.80
N PRO A 189 50.34 14.56 -1.75
CA PRO A 189 51.54 13.71 -1.86
C PRO A 189 51.61 12.58 -0.80
N MET A 190 50.86 12.70 0.29
CA MET A 190 50.78 11.71 1.39
C MET A 190 49.55 10.78 1.28
N GLY A 191 48.75 10.89 0.21
CA GLY A 191 47.56 10.07 -0.03
C GLY A 191 46.27 10.89 -0.23
N MET A 192 45.13 10.22 -0.38
CA MET A 192 43.83 10.88 -0.46
C MET A 192 43.38 11.31 0.94
N MET A 193 43.21 12.61 1.15
CA MET A 193 42.69 13.16 2.41
C MET A 193 41.20 13.46 2.27
N PRO A 194 40.32 12.90 3.11
CA PRO A 194 38.89 13.14 3.02
C PRO A 194 38.59 14.61 3.35
N ARG A 195 37.55 15.15 2.70
CA ARG A 195 37.13 16.54 2.97
C ARG A 195 36.21 16.57 4.16
N MET A 196 36.45 17.51 5.06
CA MET A 196 35.63 17.70 6.26
C MET A 196 35.14 19.14 6.32
N SER A 197 33.87 19.34 6.64
CA SER A 197 33.32 20.67 6.91
C SER A 197 32.29 20.59 8.03
N LYS A 198 32.21 21.67 8.80
CA LYS A 198 31.22 21.82 9.87
C LYS A 198 29.98 22.52 9.33
N PHE A 199 28.82 22.10 9.80
CA PHE A 199 27.52 22.67 9.48
C PHE A 199 26.69 22.84 10.75
N ILE A 200 25.84 23.86 10.77
CA ILE A 200 24.91 24.15 11.88
C ILE A 200 23.57 23.49 11.59
N VAL A 201 23.04 22.75 12.55
CA VAL A 201 21.71 22.14 12.43
C VAL A 201 20.64 23.23 12.49
N VAL A 202 20.04 23.56 11.36
CA VAL A 202 19.04 24.63 11.23
C VAL A 202 17.61 24.10 11.14
N GLY A 203 17.45 22.78 11.08
CA GLY A 203 16.15 22.14 11.17
C GLY A 203 16.22 20.62 11.32
N ILE A 204 15.13 20.06 11.85
CA ILE A 204 14.94 18.63 12.05
C ILE A 204 13.62 18.22 11.37
N PHE A 205 13.71 17.33 10.39
CA PHE A 205 12.53 16.85 9.64
C PHE A 205 12.10 15.44 10.08
N GLU A 206 10.83 15.13 9.87
CA GLU A 206 10.27 13.79 10.01
C GLU A 206 9.53 13.41 8.73
N SER A 207 10.08 12.44 8.00
CA SER A 207 9.49 11.92 6.77
C SER A 207 8.52 10.76 7.03
N GLY A 208 8.62 10.12 8.20
CA GLY A 208 7.86 8.92 8.55
C GLY A 208 8.44 7.62 7.98
N PHE A 209 9.64 7.68 7.41
CA PHE A 209 10.41 6.51 6.97
C PHE A 209 11.76 6.51 7.68
N TYR A 210 11.98 5.53 8.57
CA TYR A 210 13.16 5.48 9.43
C TYR A 210 14.49 5.55 8.67
N GLU A 211 14.60 4.85 7.54
CA GLU A 211 15.82 4.84 6.75
C GLU A 211 16.19 6.25 6.24
N TYR A 212 15.20 7.07 5.89
CA TYR A 212 15.45 8.45 5.48
C TYR A 212 15.68 9.36 6.69
N ASP A 213 14.91 9.20 7.76
CA ASP A 213 15.07 10.00 8.98
C ASP A 213 16.40 9.71 9.71
N SER A 214 17.05 8.57 9.43
CA SER A 214 18.34 8.17 10.01
C SER A 214 19.56 8.41 9.13
N THR A 215 19.40 8.57 7.80
CA THR A 215 20.55 8.67 6.87
C THR A 215 20.56 9.90 5.99
N LEU A 216 19.42 10.55 5.74
CA LEU A 216 19.33 11.66 4.78
C LEU A 216 19.61 13.00 5.48
N VAL A 217 20.51 13.79 4.89
CA VAL A 217 20.78 15.17 5.31
C VAL A 217 20.62 16.12 4.13
N PHE A 218 20.16 17.32 4.44
CA PHE A 218 19.86 18.34 3.45
C PHE A 218 20.77 19.55 3.61
N LEU A 219 21.34 20.00 2.49
CA LEU A 219 22.12 21.23 2.38
C LEU A 219 21.47 22.12 1.32
N SER A 220 21.72 23.43 1.38
CA SER A 220 21.44 24.27 0.21
C SER A 220 22.28 23.79 -0.98
N LEU A 221 21.74 23.97 -2.19
CA LEU A 221 22.43 23.58 -3.43
C LEU A 221 23.84 24.19 -3.47
N LYS A 222 23.97 25.47 -3.11
CA LYS A 222 25.24 26.18 -3.07
C LYS A 222 26.22 25.59 -2.05
N ASN A 223 25.78 25.35 -0.80
CA ASN A 223 26.65 24.77 0.22
C ASN A 223 27.11 23.35 -0.18
N ALA A 224 26.24 22.57 -0.83
CA ALA A 224 26.61 21.25 -1.36
C ALA A 224 27.63 21.36 -2.50
N GLN A 225 27.44 22.31 -3.44
CA GLN A 225 28.38 22.58 -4.53
C GLN A 225 29.78 22.97 -4.00
N ASP A 226 29.82 23.88 -3.03
CA ASP A 226 31.06 24.38 -2.43
C ASP A 226 31.78 23.27 -1.65
N PHE A 227 31.06 22.49 -0.83
CA PHE A 227 31.62 21.39 -0.05
C PHE A 227 32.20 20.28 -0.93
N LEU A 228 31.48 19.90 -1.98
CA LEU A 228 31.89 18.83 -2.90
C LEU A 228 32.84 19.33 -4.01
N GLN A 229 33.08 20.65 -4.12
CA GLN A 229 33.78 21.30 -5.23
C GLN A 229 33.21 20.92 -6.61
N MET A 230 31.89 20.92 -6.71
CA MET A 230 31.18 20.63 -7.96
C MET A 230 31.12 21.84 -8.92
N GLY A 231 31.52 23.03 -8.45
CA GLY A 231 31.29 24.27 -9.20
C GLY A 231 29.79 24.47 -9.47
N ASP A 232 29.43 25.09 -10.59
CA ASP A 232 28.03 25.23 -11.02
C ASP A 232 27.51 23.96 -11.72
N THR A 233 27.68 22.80 -11.07
CA THR A 233 27.13 21.52 -11.53
C THR A 233 26.25 20.88 -10.49
N VAL A 234 25.34 20.02 -10.96
CA VAL A 234 24.38 19.30 -10.11
C VAL A 234 24.36 17.82 -10.50
N THR A 235 23.84 16.94 -9.66
CA THR A 235 23.77 15.51 -9.99
C THR A 235 22.63 15.21 -10.95
N GLY A 236 21.51 15.91 -10.78
CA GLY A 236 20.35 15.71 -11.64
C GLY A 236 19.26 16.75 -11.42
N ILE A 237 18.12 16.50 -12.05
CA ILE A 237 16.92 17.32 -11.95
C ILE A 237 15.78 16.41 -11.50
N ASP A 238 15.17 16.78 -10.38
CA ASP A 238 13.95 16.20 -9.85
C ASP A 238 12.75 16.85 -10.54
N ILE A 239 11.75 16.05 -10.93
CA ILE A 239 10.58 16.50 -11.70
C ILE A 239 9.30 15.97 -11.08
N VAL A 240 8.31 16.85 -10.92
CA VAL A 240 6.93 16.48 -10.58
C VAL A 240 6.05 16.63 -11.80
N VAL A 241 5.24 15.60 -12.03
CA VAL A 241 4.23 15.51 -13.09
C VAL A 241 2.82 15.60 -12.53
N ASP A 242 1.87 15.99 -13.39
CA ASP A 242 0.45 16.13 -13.08
C ASP A 242 -0.23 14.80 -12.73
N ASP A 243 0.14 13.73 -13.44
CA ASP A 243 -0.37 12.38 -13.26
C ASP A 243 0.80 11.39 -13.06
N ILE A 244 0.92 10.89 -11.84
CA ILE A 244 1.94 9.91 -11.45
C ILE A 244 1.89 8.62 -12.26
N TYR A 245 0.73 8.24 -12.81
CA TYR A 245 0.57 7.03 -13.62
C TYR A 245 1.07 7.23 -15.05
N LYS A 246 1.16 8.48 -15.51
CA LYS A 246 1.77 8.86 -16.79
C LYS A 246 3.27 9.16 -16.68
N ALA A 247 3.86 9.04 -15.49
CA ALA A 247 5.28 9.31 -15.27
C ALA A 247 6.20 8.52 -16.21
N ASP A 248 5.82 7.31 -16.62
CA ASP A 248 6.59 6.50 -17.58
C ASP A 248 6.58 7.11 -18.99
N VAL A 249 5.40 7.52 -19.47
CA VAL A 249 5.23 8.18 -20.78
C VAL A 249 5.91 9.55 -20.78
N ILE A 250 5.75 10.32 -19.71
CA ILE A 250 6.36 11.65 -19.58
C ILE A 250 7.88 11.52 -19.49
N ALA A 251 8.41 10.55 -18.74
CA ALA A 251 9.85 10.27 -18.69
C ALA A 251 10.40 9.92 -20.08
N HIS A 252 9.68 9.09 -20.85
CA HIS A 252 10.08 8.75 -22.22
C HIS A 252 10.06 9.98 -23.16
N ASN A 253 9.09 10.88 -22.99
CA ASN A 253 9.03 12.14 -23.75
C ASN A 253 10.18 13.08 -23.38
N ILE A 254 10.51 13.19 -22.09
CA ILE A 254 11.67 13.94 -21.60
C ILE A 254 12.96 13.34 -22.18
N GLN A 255 13.11 12.02 -22.10
CA GLN A 255 14.26 11.29 -22.66
C GLN A 255 14.42 11.56 -24.16
N SER A 256 13.33 11.52 -24.92
CA SER A 256 13.35 11.72 -26.37
C SER A 256 13.71 13.15 -26.76
N LYS A 257 13.34 14.15 -25.94
CA LYS A 257 13.71 15.56 -26.19
C LYS A 257 15.14 15.87 -25.78
N LEU A 258 15.63 15.29 -24.68
CA LEU A 258 16.97 15.57 -24.16
C LEU A 258 18.06 14.77 -24.90
N GLY A 259 17.78 13.51 -25.23
CA GLY A 259 18.74 12.61 -25.86
C GLY A 259 19.94 12.28 -24.96
N PHE A 260 20.96 11.65 -25.55
CA PHE A 260 22.25 11.41 -24.88
C PHE A 260 22.92 12.75 -24.54
N PRO A 261 23.53 12.93 -23.34
CA PRO A 261 23.89 11.92 -22.34
C PRO A 261 22.94 11.87 -21.12
N PHE A 262 21.67 12.24 -21.28
CA PHE A 262 20.71 12.26 -20.17
C PHE A 262 19.91 10.96 -20.09
N TRP A 263 19.55 10.54 -18.88
CA TRP A 263 18.56 9.48 -18.65
C TRP A 263 17.46 9.95 -17.71
N ALA A 264 16.22 9.86 -18.16
CA ALA A 264 15.03 10.07 -17.37
C ALA A 264 14.54 8.73 -16.80
N ASN A 265 14.65 8.56 -15.48
CA ASN A 265 14.09 7.41 -14.76
C ASN A 265 12.85 7.87 -13.99
N ASN A 266 11.81 7.04 -13.97
CA ASN A 266 10.65 7.29 -13.13
C ASN A 266 10.68 6.47 -11.84
N TRP A 267 9.91 6.92 -10.85
CA TRP A 267 9.81 6.30 -9.54
C TRP A 267 9.40 4.81 -9.57
N MET A 268 8.62 4.37 -10.55
CA MET A 268 8.22 2.95 -10.70
C MET A 268 9.38 2.09 -11.20
N GLN A 269 10.22 2.62 -12.10
CA GLN A 269 11.40 1.94 -12.61
C GLN A 269 12.47 1.80 -11.53
N THR A 270 12.75 2.87 -10.76
CA THR A 270 13.73 2.86 -9.66
C THR A 270 13.35 1.86 -8.57
N ASN A 271 12.05 1.61 -8.36
CA ASN A 271 11.55 0.69 -7.33
C ASN A 271 10.90 -0.57 -7.92
N ARG A 272 11.31 -0.98 -9.14
CA ARG A 272 10.67 -2.08 -9.89
C ARG A 272 10.58 -3.37 -9.08
N ASN A 273 11.61 -3.71 -8.30
CA ASN A 273 11.64 -4.94 -7.48
C ASN A 273 10.55 -4.93 -6.40
N LEU A 274 10.36 -3.79 -5.73
CA LEU A 274 9.32 -3.63 -4.72
C LEU A 274 7.92 -3.75 -5.35
N PHE A 275 7.67 -3.04 -6.45
CA PHE A 275 6.37 -3.12 -7.14
C PHE A 275 6.11 -4.49 -7.76
N ALA A 276 7.15 -5.18 -8.23
CA ALA A 276 7.04 -6.56 -8.69
C ALA A 276 6.68 -7.51 -7.54
N ALA A 277 7.30 -7.33 -6.37
CA ALA A 277 6.97 -8.10 -5.17
C ALA A 277 5.51 -7.88 -4.74
N LEU A 278 5.05 -6.63 -4.66
CA LEU A 278 3.65 -6.30 -4.34
C LEU A 278 2.66 -6.92 -5.35
N LYS A 279 2.98 -6.88 -6.64
CA LYS A 279 2.16 -7.53 -7.68
C LYS A 279 2.12 -9.05 -7.53
N LEU A 280 3.25 -9.68 -7.21
CA LEU A 280 3.35 -11.13 -7.00
C LEU A 280 2.54 -11.52 -5.76
N GLU A 281 2.71 -10.80 -4.66
CA GLU A 281 1.94 -10.99 -3.43
C GLU A 281 0.43 -10.92 -3.69
N ARG A 282 -0.04 -9.91 -4.43
CA ARG A 282 -1.46 -9.77 -4.80
C ARG A 282 -1.98 -10.98 -5.58
N ARG A 283 -1.17 -11.57 -6.47
CA ARG A 283 -1.53 -12.79 -7.21
C ARG A 283 -1.60 -14.00 -6.30
N VAL A 284 -0.64 -14.17 -5.38
CA VAL A 284 -0.64 -15.27 -4.40
C VAL A 284 -1.86 -15.17 -3.49
N MET A 285 -2.15 -13.96 -2.99
CA MET A 285 -3.34 -13.70 -2.17
C MET A 285 -4.63 -14.01 -2.93
N PHE A 286 -4.74 -13.62 -4.20
CA PHE A 286 -5.88 -13.99 -5.04
C PHE A 286 -6.07 -15.52 -5.13
N ILE A 287 -4.99 -16.30 -5.29
CA ILE A 287 -5.05 -17.77 -5.32
C ILE A 287 -5.56 -18.32 -3.98
N ILE A 288 -4.97 -17.90 -2.86
CA ILE A 288 -5.38 -18.34 -1.51
C ILE A 288 -6.85 -18.01 -1.25
N LEU A 289 -7.24 -16.78 -1.57
CA LEU A 289 -8.61 -16.29 -1.42
C LEU A 289 -9.60 -17.06 -2.31
N SER A 290 -9.22 -17.40 -3.54
CA SER A 290 -10.04 -18.24 -4.43
C SER A 290 -10.25 -19.66 -3.88
N LEU A 291 -9.23 -20.23 -3.22
CA LEU A 291 -9.31 -21.54 -2.57
C LEU A 291 -10.30 -21.51 -1.40
N ILE A 292 -10.32 -20.43 -0.61
CA ILE A 292 -11.29 -20.25 0.48
C ILE A 292 -12.72 -20.25 -0.06
N VAL A 293 -12.97 -19.52 -1.17
CA VAL A 293 -14.29 -19.50 -1.81
C VAL A 293 -14.66 -20.88 -2.34
N LEU A 294 -13.71 -21.62 -2.92
CA LEU A 294 -13.93 -22.98 -3.41
C LEU A 294 -14.33 -23.93 -2.27
N VAL A 295 -13.67 -23.84 -1.11
CA VAL A 295 -14.04 -24.62 0.08
C VAL A 295 -15.45 -24.27 0.56
N ALA A 296 -15.82 -22.98 0.57
CA ALA A 296 -17.18 -22.56 0.90
C ALA A 296 -18.21 -23.10 -0.11
N ALA A 297 -17.87 -23.14 -1.39
CA ALA A 297 -18.70 -23.70 -2.45
C ALA A 297 -18.98 -25.20 -2.24
N PHE A 298 -17.96 -25.98 -1.84
CA PHE A 298 -18.12 -27.41 -1.51
C PHE A 298 -18.98 -27.64 -0.27
N ASN A 299 -18.93 -26.73 0.71
CA ASN A 299 -19.80 -26.78 1.87
C ASN A 299 -21.28 -26.65 1.45
N ILE A 300 -21.60 -25.71 0.54
CA ILE A 300 -22.96 -25.56 -0.01
C ILE A 300 -23.41 -26.82 -0.75
N ILE A 301 -22.55 -27.39 -1.59
CA ILE A 301 -22.85 -28.62 -2.35
C ILE A 301 -23.22 -29.75 -1.37
N SER A 302 -22.37 -29.98 -0.38
CA SER A 302 -22.56 -31.03 0.64
C SER A 302 -23.85 -30.81 1.43
N ALA A 303 -24.13 -29.57 1.82
CA ALA A 303 -25.35 -29.21 2.51
C ALA A 303 -26.60 -29.46 1.68
N LEU A 304 -26.65 -28.97 0.43
CA LEU A 304 -27.81 -29.17 -0.45
C LEU A 304 -28.06 -30.65 -0.75
N ILE A 305 -27.02 -31.45 -0.98
CA ILE A 305 -27.16 -32.90 -1.17
C ILE A 305 -27.82 -33.52 0.05
N MET A 306 -27.37 -33.17 1.25
CA MET A 306 -27.94 -33.71 2.49
C MET A 306 -29.41 -33.31 2.65
N ILE A 307 -29.76 -32.06 2.33
CA ILE A 307 -31.15 -31.58 2.37
C ILE A 307 -32.02 -32.35 1.38
N VAL A 308 -31.54 -32.60 0.16
CA VAL A 308 -32.26 -33.39 -0.85
C VAL A 308 -32.52 -34.81 -0.35
N MET A 309 -31.53 -35.44 0.28
CA MET A 309 -31.67 -36.79 0.86
C MET A 309 -32.70 -36.83 2.00
N GLU A 310 -32.67 -35.85 2.90
CA GLU A 310 -33.63 -35.78 4.01
C GLU A 310 -35.06 -35.43 3.54
N LYS A 311 -35.17 -34.73 2.40
CA LYS A 311 -36.43 -34.31 1.78
C LYS A 311 -36.95 -35.23 0.68
N ASN A 312 -36.38 -36.43 0.53
CA ASN A 312 -36.73 -37.35 -0.56
C ASN A 312 -38.24 -37.66 -0.62
N LYS A 313 -38.89 -37.91 0.53
CA LYS A 313 -40.35 -38.12 0.61
C LYS A 313 -41.15 -36.88 0.19
N ASP A 314 -40.75 -35.69 0.65
CA ASP A 314 -41.43 -34.44 0.29
C ASP A 314 -41.36 -34.19 -1.23
N ILE A 315 -40.23 -34.53 -1.87
CA ILE A 315 -40.02 -34.44 -3.32
C ILE A 315 -40.93 -35.44 -4.06
N ALA A 316 -41.01 -36.69 -3.57
CA ALA A 316 -41.85 -37.73 -4.16
C ALA A 316 -43.33 -37.35 -4.15
N ILE A 317 -43.83 -36.83 -3.03
CA ILE A 317 -45.22 -36.35 -2.90
C ILE A 317 -45.50 -35.22 -3.92
N LEU A 318 -44.60 -34.23 -4.01
CA LEU A 318 -44.77 -33.13 -4.96
C LEU A 318 -44.80 -33.62 -6.42
N LYS A 319 -43.94 -34.57 -6.77
CA LYS A 319 -43.92 -35.17 -8.12
C LYS A 319 -45.18 -35.99 -8.40
N SER A 320 -45.67 -36.78 -7.44
CA SER A 320 -46.93 -37.51 -7.56
C SER A 320 -48.14 -36.59 -7.70
N MET A 321 -48.08 -35.38 -7.14
CA MET A 321 -49.08 -34.32 -7.34
C MET A 321 -48.93 -33.56 -8.67
N GLY A 322 -47.97 -33.92 -9.52
CA GLY A 322 -47.77 -33.33 -10.86
C GLY A 322 -46.64 -32.29 -10.96
N ALA A 323 -45.80 -32.10 -9.95
CA ALA A 323 -44.66 -31.19 -10.05
C ALA A 323 -43.62 -31.73 -11.05
N THR A 324 -43.24 -30.90 -12.02
CA THR A 324 -42.21 -31.25 -13.01
C THR A 324 -40.81 -31.30 -12.39
N SER A 325 -39.91 -32.12 -12.96
CA SER A 325 -38.49 -32.15 -12.55
C SER A 325 -37.83 -30.78 -12.57
N PHE A 326 -38.16 -29.92 -13.54
CA PHE A 326 -37.66 -28.55 -13.60
C PHE A 326 -38.13 -27.68 -12.42
N SER A 327 -39.37 -27.88 -11.97
CA SER A 327 -39.92 -27.17 -10.81
C SER A 327 -39.26 -27.62 -9.50
N ILE A 328 -38.99 -28.93 -9.36
CA ILE A 328 -38.20 -29.46 -8.23
C ILE A 328 -36.79 -28.87 -8.25
N MET A 329 -36.13 -28.84 -9.41
CA MET A 329 -34.80 -28.24 -9.55
C MET A 329 -34.79 -26.76 -9.12
N LYS A 330 -35.79 -25.96 -9.54
CA LYS A 330 -35.91 -24.55 -9.14
C LYS A 330 -36.02 -24.36 -7.62
N ILE A 331 -36.76 -25.22 -6.92
CA ILE A 331 -36.92 -25.13 -5.46
C ILE A 331 -35.55 -25.18 -4.77
N PHE A 332 -34.71 -26.15 -5.13
CA PHE A 332 -33.38 -26.33 -4.53
C PHE A 332 -32.37 -25.27 -4.99
N ILE A 333 -32.44 -24.81 -6.25
CA ILE A 333 -31.66 -23.66 -6.71
C ILE A 333 -32.00 -22.42 -5.88
N TYR A 334 -33.30 -22.11 -5.69
CA TYR A 334 -33.71 -20.99 -4.85
C TYR A 334 -33.25 -21.14 -3.41
N GLN A 335 -33.23 -22.36 -2.88
CA GLN A 335 -32.78 -22.60 -1.51
C GLN A 335 -31.30 -22.23 -1.32
N GLY A 336 -30.42 -22.72 -2.20
CA GLY A 336 -29.01 -22.37 -2.09
C GLY A 336 -28.70 -20.93 -2.51
N LEU A 337 -29.47 -20.34 -3.44
CA LEU A 337 -29.37 -18.90 -3.72
C LEU A 337 -29.77 -18.03 -2.52
N VAL A 338 -30.81 -18.40 -1.76
CA VAL A 338 -31.19 -17.67 -0.54
C VAL A 338 -30.11 -17.82 0.53
N ALA A 339 -29.56 -19.03 0.72
CA ALA A 339 -28.45 -19.23 1.66
C ALA A 339 -27.20 -18.42 1.25
N GLY A 340 -26.84 -18.43 -0.04
CA GLY A 340 -25.77 -17.61 -0.61
C GLY A 340 -26.01 -16.12 -0.41
N LEU A 341 -27.21 -15.64 -0.72
CA LEU A 341 -27.56 -14.23 -0.57
C LEU A 341 -27.47 -13.78 0.89
N ILE A 342 -28.00 -14.56 1.84
CA ILE A 342 -27.93 -14.22 3.27
C ILE A 342 -26.47 -14.23 3.75
N GLY A 343 -25.70 -15.28 3.42
CA GLY A 343 -24.30 -15.40 3.81
C GLY A 343 -23.44 -14.28 3.23
N THR A 344 -23.55 -14.02 1.93
CA THR A 344 -22.84 -12.93 1.24
C THR A 344 -23.25 -11.56 1.73
N PHE A 345 -24.55 -11.32 1.98
CA PHE A 345 -25.03 -10.03 2.49
C PHE A 345 -24.49 -9.75 3.90
N LEU A 346 -24.62 -10.71 4.82
CA LEU A 346 -24.09 -10.58 6.18
C LEU A 346 -22.57 -10.47 6.17
N GLY A 347 -21.90 -11.25 5.31
CA GLY A 347 -20.44 -11.26 5.19
C GLY A 347 -19.92 -9.94 4.62
N CYS A 348 -20.65 -9.35 3.67
CA CYS A 348 -20.35 -8.04 3.12
C CYS A 348 -20.49 -6.94 4.17
N ILE A 349 -21.59 -6.93 4.93
CA ILE A 349 -21.79 -5.97 6.02
C ILE A 349 -20.69 -6.09 7.07
N ALA A 350 -20.42 -7.32 7.55
CA ALA A 350 -19.39 -7.53 8.57
C ALA A 350 -17.99 -7.20 8.04
N GLY A 351 -17.66 -7.64 6.83
CA GLY A 351 -16.37 -7.36 6.18
C GLY A 351 -16.13 -5.86 5.99
N LEU A 352 -17.13 -5.12 5.50
CA LEU A 352 -17.05 -3.67 5.37
C LEU A 352 -16.98 -2.97 6.74
N ALA A 353 -17.79 -3.39 7.71
CA ALA A 353 -17.78 -2.81 9.05
C ALA A 353 -16.40 -2.95 9.71
N VAL A 354 -15.78 -4.13 9.61
CA VAL A 354 -14.42 -4.38 10.11
C VAL A 354 -13.40 -3.62 9.29
N ALA A 355 -13.44 -3.68 7.95
CA ALA A 355 -12.45 -3.01 7.10
C ALA A 355 -12.43 -1.48 7.28
N LEU A 356 -13.60 -0.85 7.43
CA LEU A 356 -13.71 0.60 7.68
C LEU A 356 -13.32 1.02 9.10
N ASN A 357 -13.36 0.09 10.07
CA ASN A 357 -13.02 0.35 11.47
C ASN A 357 -11.80 -0.45 11.93
N LEU A 358 -10.92 -0.85 10.99
CA LEU A 358 -9.87 -1.83 11.25
C LEU A 358 -8.96 -1.43 12.42
N GLN A 359 -8.60 -0.15 12.51
CA GLN A 359 -7.79 0.39 13.60
C GLN A 359 -8.46 0.22 14.97
N LYS A 360 -9.77 0.44 15.08
CA LYS A 360 -10.50 0.26 16.35
C LYS A 360 -10.57 -1.22 16.72
N VAL A 361 -10.76 -2.08 15.72
CA VAL A 361 -10.81 -3.53 15.90
C VAL A 361 -9.45 -4.06 16.34
N SER A 362 -8.35 -3.60 15.74
CA SER A 362 -7.00 -4.03 16.13
C SER A 362 -6.69 -3.63 17.57
N LEU A 363 -6.98 -2.39 17.97
CA LEU A 363 -6.80 -1.92 19.35
C LEU A 363 -7.66 -2.69 20.35
N PHE A 364 -8.88 -3.09 19.96
CA PHE A 364 -9.73 -3.94 20.79
C PHE A 364 -9.12 -5.34 20.97
N VAL A 365 -8.62 -5.96 19.90
CA VAL A 365 -7.95 -7.26 19.93
C VAL A 365 -6.69 -7.21 20.80
N GLU A 366 -5.85 -6.17 20.64
CA GLU A 366 -4.64 -5.99 21.47
C GLU A 366 -4.98 -5.91 22.97
N LYS A 367 -6.03 -5.18 23.34
CA LYS A 367 -6.50 -5.08 24.74
C LYS A 367 -7.01 -6.42 25.28
N VAL A 368 -7.70 -7.20 24.46
CA VAL A 368 -8.30 -8.47 24.89
C VAL A 368 -7.24 -9.57 25.03
N PHE A 369 -6.29 -9.63 24.10
CA PHE A 369 -5.28 -10.70 24.04
C PHE A 369 -3.93 -10.30 24.65
N ASN A 370 -3.79 -9.06 25.11
CA ASN A 370 -2.62 -8.52 25.80
C ASN A 370 -1.29 -8.72 25.04
N PHE A 371 -1.35 -8.67 23.70
CA PHE A 371 -0.19 -8.66 22.81
C PHE A 371 -0.25 -7.41 21.92
N GLN A 372 0.92 -6.88 21.54
CA GLN A 372 1.01 -5.80 20.55
C GLN A 372 1.06 -6.41 19.15
N ILE A 373 0.08 -6.09 18.30
CA ILE A 373 0.05 -6.58 16.91
C ILE A 373 1.19 -5.94 16.12
N LEU A 374 1.47 -4.67 16.39
CA LEU A 374 2.53 -3.89 15.75
C LEU A 374 3.26 -3.05 16.81
N PRO A 375 4.47 -3.44 17.25
CA PRO A 375 5.33 -2.51 17.98
C PRO A 375 5.67 -1.34 17.04
N GLY A 376 5.11 -0.17 17.34
CA GLY A 376 5.27 1.05 16.53
C GLY A 376 6.74 1.46 16.33
N ASP A 377 7.64 0.99 17.19
CA ASP A 377 9.08 1.24 17.17
C ASP A 377 9.82 0.43 16.09
N VAL A 378 9.24 -0.69 15.61
CA VAL A 378 9.90 -1.60 14.66
C VAL A 378 9.31 -1.52 13.26
N TYR A 379 7.98 -1.35 13.15
CA TYR A 379 7.28 -1.40 11.86
C TYR A 379 6.87 -0.04 11.28
N TYR A 380 7.10 1.07 12.00
CA TYR A 380 6.89 2.46 11.53
C TYR A 380 5.51 2.71 10.88
N LEU A 381 4.55 1.87 11.21
CA LEU A 381 3.14 1.99 10.86
C LEU A 381 2.42 2.32 12.16
N SER A 382 2.06 3.59 12.33
CA SER A 382 1.31 4.04 13.50
C SER A 382 -0.10 3.45 13.54
N GLU A 383 -0.61 3.00 12.39
CA GLU A 383 -1.95 2.45 12.21
C GLU A 383 -1.92 1.33 11.15
N LEU A 384 -2.77 0.32 11.30
CA LEU A 384 -2.99 -0.68 10.25
C LEU A 384 -3.71 -0.02 9.07
N PRO A 385 -3.06 0.12 7.90
CA PRO A 385 -3.69 0.79 6.78
C PRO A 385 -4.79 -0.11 6.21
N SER A 386 -5.96 0.47 6.01
CA SER A 386 -7.11 -0.20 5.39
C SER A 386 -7.74 0.73 4.37
N GLN A 387 -7.83 0.28 3.13
CA GLN A 387 -8.51 1.00 2.08
C GLN A 387 -9.47 0.07 1.33
N VAL A 388 -10.76 0.29 1.56
CA VAL A 388 -11.81 -0.44 0.85
C VAL A 388 -11.88 0.06 -0.60
N ASN A 389 -11.66 -0.85 -1.54
CA ASN A 389 -11.97 -0.64 -2.94
C ASN A 389 -13.35 -1.26 -3.24
N TYR A 390 -14.34 -0.41 -3.52
CA TYR A 390 -15.71 -0.86 -3.78
C TYR A 390 -15.82 -1.78 -4.99
N LEU A 391 -14.94 -1.65 -5.98
CA LEU A 391 -14.93 -2.52 -7.15
C LEU A 391 -14.52 -3.96 -6.76
N ASP A 392 -13.53 -4.10 -5.88
CA ASP A 392 -13.13 -5.42 -5.34
C ASP A 392 -14.30 -6.06 -4.57
N VAL A 393 -15.03 -5.27 -3.78
CA VAL A 393 -16.21 -5.74 -3.04
C VAL A 393 -17.32 -6.22 -3.97
N VAL A 394 -17.62 -5.47 -5.04
CA VAL A 394 -18.62 -5.87 -6.04
C VAL A 394 -18.20 -7.16 -6.74
N ILE A 395 -16.92 -7.29 -7.12
CA ILE A 395 -16.38 -8.52 -7.72
C ILE A 395 -16.54 -9.70 -6.77
N ILE A 396 -16.24 -9.54 -5.48
CA ILE A 396 -16.42 -10.61 -4.48
C ILE A 396 -17.90 -11.00 -4.38
N VAL A 397 -18.81 -10.04 -4.22
CA VAL A 397 -20.24 -10.30 -4.07
C VAL A 397 -20.80 -11.04 -5.29
N VAL A 398 -20.51 -10.54 -6.50
CA VAL A 398 -20.97 -11.15 -7.75
C VAL A 398 -20.32 -12.54 -7.95
N GLY A 399 -19.01 -12.64 -7.72
CA GLY A 399 -18.27 -13.90 -7.84
C GLY A 399 -18.78 -14.98 -6.88
N THR A 400 -19.00 -14.63 -5.61
CA THR A 400 -19.57 -15.56 -4.63
C THR A 400 -21.00 -15.96 -5.01
N MET A 401 -21.84 -15.04 -5.47
CA MET A 401 -23.21 -15.37 -5.90
C MET A 401 -23.22 -16.31 -7.11
N LEU A 402 -22.33 -16.11 -8.09
CA LEU A 402 -22.17 -17.01 -9.23
C LEU A 402 -21.70 -18.39 -8.79
N ILE A 403 -20.71 -18.45 -7.89
CA ILE A 403 -20.22 -19.73 -7.36
C ILE A 403 -21.31 -20.46 -6.58
N CYS A 404 -22.07 -19.77 -5.72
CA CYS A 404 -23.22 -20.35 -5.02
C CYS A 404 -24.25 -20.88 -6.01
N PHE A 405 -24.56 -20.13 -7.07
CA PHE A 405 -25.46 -20.57 -8.13
C PHE A 405 -24.96 -21.85 -8.80
N PHE A 406 -23.72 -21.89 -9.28
CA PHE A 406 -23.15 -23.08 -9.93
C PHE A 406 -23.08 -24.29 -8.98
N SER A 407 -22.72 -24.06 -7.72
CA SER A 407 -22.74 -25.09 -6.67
C SER A 407 -24.12 -25.69 -6.45
N THR A 408 -25.21 -24.94 -6.67
CA THR A 408 -26.57 -25.46 -6.52
C THR A 408 -27.02 -26.37 -7.66
N ILE A 409 -26.42 -26.25 -8.85
CA ILE A 409 -26.90 -26.94 -10.06
C ILE A 409 -26.80 -28.46 -9.90
N TYR A 410 -25.65 -28.97 -9.47
CA TYR A 410 -25.44 -30.42 -9.34
C TYR A 410 -26.41 -31.08 -8.32
N PRO A 411 -26.55 -30.59 -7.08
CA PRO A 411 -27.52 -31.15 -6.12
C PRO A 411 -28.96 -31.03 -6.60
N SER A 412 -29.34 -29.91 -7.21
CA SER A 412 -30.71 -29.67 -7.68
C SER A 412 -31.09 -30.57 -8.85
N LEU A 413 -30.15 -30.84 -9.76
CA LEU A 413 -30.32 -31.82 -10.83
C LEU A 413 -30.52 -33.23 -10.25
N ARG A 414 -29.73 -33.61 -9.25
CA ARG A 414 -29.88 -34.90 -8.57
C ARG A 414 -31.26 -35.04 -7.92
N ALA A 415 -31.75 -33.99 -7.25
CA ALA A 415 -33.11 -33.96 -6.68
C ALA A 415 -34.21 -34.13 -7.74
N SER A 416 -34.04 -33.48 -8.89
CA SER A 416 -35.02 -33.52 -9.98
C SER A 416 -35.17 -34.88 -10.65
N ARG A 417 -34.19 -35.79 -10.48
CA ARG A 417 -34.15 -37.13 -11.08
C ARG A 417 -34.64 -38.26 -10.16
N LEU A 418 -35.09 -37.95 -8.94
CA LEU A 418 -35.63 -38.95 -8.01
C LEU A 418 -36.95 -39.56 -8.54
N ASP A 419 -37.06 -40.89 -8.53
CA ASP A 419 -38.28 -41.61 -8.90
C ASP A 419 -39.28 -41.60 -7.72
N PRO A 420 -40.50 -41.05 -7.89
CA PRO A 420 -41.52 -41.05 -6.84
C PRO A 420 -41.87 -42.45 -6.34
N ALA A 421 -41.86 -43.46 -7.22
CA ALA A 421 -42.23 -44.83 -6.87
C ALA A 421 -41.18 -45.48 -5.95
N GLU A 422 -39.88 -45.29 -6.23
CA GLU A 422 -38.82 -45.80 -5.36
C GLU A 422 -38.79 -45.09 -4.01
N ALA A 423 -38.99 -43.77 -4.01
CA ALA A 423 -38.95 -42.97 -2.79
C ALA A 423 -40.12 -43.26 -1.82
N LEU A 424 -41.25 -43.78 -2.32
CA LEU A 424 -42.43 -44.14 -1.54
C LEU A 424 -42.53 -45.66 -1.23
N ARG A 425 -41.73 -46.51 -1.90
CA ARG A 425 -41.80 -47.97 -1.80
C ARG A 425 -41.06 -48.58 -0.60
N TYR A 426 -40.07 -47.88 -0.04
CA TYR A 426 -39.30 -48.36 1.13
C TYR A 426 -39.95 -47.96 2.46
N GLU A 427 -41.25 -48.24 2.60
CA GLU A 427 -41.96 -48.39 3.88
C GLU A 427 -42.86 -49.63 3.84
#